data_AF-A0AAX4H7M6-F1
#
_entry.id   AF-A0AAX4H7M6-F1
#
_cell.length_a   1.000
_cell.length_b   1.000
_cell.length_c   1.000
_cell.angle_alpha   90.00
_cell.angle_beta   90.00
_cell.angle_gamma   90.00
#
_symmetry.space_group_name_H-M   'P 1'
#
loop_
_entity.id
_entity.type
_entity.pdbx_description
1 polymer ?
#
loop_
_entity_poly.entity_id
_entity_poly.type
_entity_poly.pdbx_seq_one_letter_code
_entity_poly.pdbx_strand_id
1 'polypeptide(L)'
;MSDPELINERLHLKPKDRIAVIATVGGMIGAALGLYDGIKLTSLRYLTENAHRLPKTVGGWYFYHKKKNYVMIFGGCREAVRTGIKYSAFVTSFFGFEAGLDYVRGTTDFLNTTVSGLTLTYLYGSYMKMSRVQKAKFVKKGTGMACALGLMQDFLIYKRGGQKWYYNWKDLAL
;
A
#
# COMPACT_ATOMS: atom_id res chain seq x y z
N MET A 1 -17.24 15.34 20.17
CA MET A 1 -17.68 14.33 21.14
C MET A 1 -16.92 13.05 20.80
N SER A 2 -15.75 12.83 21.41
CA SER A 2 -14.92 11.65 21.15
C SER A 2 -15.42 10.49 22.01
N ASP A 3 -15.92 9.43 21.38
CA ASP A 3 -16.35 8.25 22.12
C ASP A 3 -15.16 7.66 22.90
N PRO A 4 -15.27 7.45 24.22
CA PRO A 4 -14.16 6.98 25.05
C PRO A 4 -13.64 5.59 24.65
N GLU A 5 -14.45 4.80 23.94
CA GLU A 5 -14.07 3.48 23.44
C GLU A 5 -13.06 3.52 22.28
N LEU A 6 -12.96 4.65 21.55
CA LEU A 6 -12.12 4.77 20.33
C LEU A 6 -10.72 5.35 20.59
N ILE A 7 -10.42 5.74 21.83
CA ILE A 7 -9.15 6.41 22.19
C ILE A 7 -7.96 5.46 21.98
N ASN A 8 -8.13 4.18 22.28
CA ASN A 8 -7.11 3.15 22.11
C ASN A 8 -7.11 2.53 20.70
N GLU A 9 -8.10 2.85 19.88
CA GLU A 9 -8.22 2.33 18.52
C GLU A 9 -7.31 3.10 17.54
N ARG A 10 -6.66 2.35 16.63
CA ARG A 10 -5.85 2.97 15.58
C ARG A 10 -6.78 3.75 14.65
N LEU A 11 -6.43 5.01 14.41
CA LEU A 11 -7.19 5.97 13.57
C LEU A 11 -8.61 6.33 14.08
N HIS A 12 -8.97 5.99 15.33
CA HIS A 12 -10.33 6.20 15.88
C HIS A 12 -11.45 5.51 15.08
N LEU A 13 -11.13 4.44 14.37
CA LEU A 13 -12.10 3.68 13.60
C LEU A 13 -12.16 2.27 14.13
N LYS A 14 -13.38 1.70 14.17
CA LYS A 14 -13.57 0.29 14.47
C LYS A 14 -12.76 -0.54 13.46
N PRO A 15 -12.18 -1.69 13.87
CA PRO A 15 -11.30 -2.47 13.00
C PRO A 15 -11.89 -2.83 11.64
N LYS A 16 -13.22 -3.10 11.56
CA LYS A 16 -13.92 -3.41 10.30
C LYS A 16 -13.95 -2.21 9.34
N ASP A 17 -14.32 -1.04 9.84
CA ASP A 17 -14.41 0.19 9.05
C ASP A 17 -13.02 0.67 8.61
N ARG A 18 -12.02 0.49 9.49
CA ARG A 18 -10.62 0.81 9.22
C ARG A 18 -10.08 0.04 8.02
N ILE A 19 -10.31 -1.27 7.95
CA ILE A 19 -9.82 -2.09 6.83
C ILE A 19 -10.46 -1.66 5.51
N ALA A 20 -11.77 -1.37 5.50
CA ALA A 20 -12.46 -0.92 4.29
C ALA A 20 -11.94 0.43 3.78
N VAL A 21 -11.72 1.40 4.68
CA VAL A 21 -11.17 2.70 4.32
C VAL A 21 -9.74 2.57 3.80
N ILE A 22 -8.89 1.81 4.49
CA ILE A 22 -7.49 1.65 4.06
C ILE A 22 -7.40 0.87 2.74
N ALA A 23 -8.27 -0.11 2.50
CA ALA A 23 -8.34 -0.83 1.23
C ALA A 23 -8.68 0.12 0.06
N THR A 24 -9.70 0.96 0.23
CA THR A 24 -10.10 1.93 -0.82
C THR A 24 -9.02 2.97 -1.09
N VAL A 25 -8.42 3.54 -0.04
CA VAL A 25 -7.31 4.51 -0.17
C VAL A 25 -6.08 3.86 -0.82
N GLY A 26 -5.69 2.67 -0.36
CA GLY A 26 -4.57 1.92 -0.94
C GLY A 26 -4.82 1.57 -2.42
N GLY A 27 -6.05 1.19 -2.76
CA GLY A 27 -6.47 0.94 -4.14
C GLY A 27 -6.41 2.20 -5.02
N MET A 28 -6.86 3.35 -4.53
CA MET A 28 -6.77 4.63 -5.26
C MET A 28 -5.33 5.04 -5.53
N ILE A 29 -4.45 4.93 -4.52
CA ILE A 29 -3.01 5.23 -4.68
C ILE A 29 -2.38 4.27 -5.69
N GLY A 30 -2.67 2.96 -5.58
CA GLY A 30 -2.18 1.96 -6.52
C GLY A 30 -2.69 2.18 -7.95
N ALA A 31 -3.94 2.62 -8.11
CA ALA A 31 -4.52 2.94 -9.41
C ALA A 31 -3.86 4.17 -10.04
N ALA A 32 -3.60 5.24 -9.26
CA ALA A 32 -2.90 6.43 -9.74
C ALA A 32 -1.47 6.10 -10.20
N LEU A 33 -0.73 5.30 -9.43
CA LEU A 33 0.60 4.82 -9.81
C LEU A 33 0.55 3.95 -11.08
N GLY A 34 -0.39 3.01 -11.15
CA GLY A 34 -0.58 2.16 -12.33
C GLY A 34 -0.97 2.95 -13.58
N LEU A 35 -1.78 4.00 -13.44
CA LEU A 35 -2.13 4.90 -14.54
C LEU A 35 -0.87 5.58 -15.09
N TYR A 36 -0.06 6.18 -14.21
CA TYR A 36 1.15 6.89 -14.60
C TYR A 36 2.15 5.98 -15.31
N ASP A 37 2.43 4.81 -14.74
CA ASP A 37 3.35 3.84 -15.33
C ASP A 37 2.79 3.27 -16.65
N GLY A 38 1.49 3.00 -16.71
CA GLY A 38 0.80 2.51 -17.90
C GLY A 38 0.85 3.52 -19.05
N ILE A 39 0.60 4.80 -18.79
CA ILE A 39 0.71 5.88 -19.80
C ILE A 39 2.14 5.96 -20.31
N LYS A 40 3.13 5.98 -19.42
CA LYS A 40 4.55 6.09 -19.79
C LYS A 40 4.98 4.91 -20.67
N LEU A 41 4.64 3.69 -20.27
CA LEU A 41 5.02 2.47 -20.97
C LEU A 41 4.35 2.37 -22.35
N THR A 42 3.06 2.65 -22.44
CA THR A 42 2.32 2.62 -23.70
C THR A 42 2.72 3.75 -24.65
N SER A 43 3.06 4.92 -24.13
CA SER A 43 3.63 6.02 -24.91
C SER A 43 4.94 5.60 -25.57
N LEU A 44 5.87 5.02 -24.79
CA LEU A 44 7.15 4.54 -25.31
C LEU A 44 6.97 3.43 -26.34
N ARG A 45 6.08 2.46 -26.08
CA ARG A 45 5.75 1.39 -27.04
C ARG A 45 5.21 1.96 -28.35
N TYR A 46 4.27 2.91 -28.29
CA TYR A 46 3.70 3.53 -29.48
C TYR A 46 4.76 4.29 -30.31
N LEU A 47 5.68 4.98 -29.65
CA LEU A 47 6.79 5.66 -30.32
C LEU A 47 7.71 4.66 -31.03
N THR A 48 8.07 3.56 -30.38
CA THR A 48 8.91 2.51 -30.97
C THR A 48 8.23 1.83 -32.16
N GLU A 49 6.96 1.45 -32.01
CA GLU A 49 6.17 0.81 -33.07
C GLU A 49 6.02 1.71 -34.31
N ASN A 50 5.91 3.03 -34.12
CA ASN A 50 5.69 3.98 -35.21
C ASN A 50 6.94 4.77 -35.60
N ALA A 51 8.12 4.48 -35.04
CA ALA A 51 9.36 5.18 -35.36
C ALA A 51 9.68 5.15 -36.87
N HIS A 52 9.27 4.08 -37.55
CA HIS A 52 9.45 3.90 -38.99
C HIS A 52 8.28 4.43 -39.84
N ARG A 53 7.15 4.83 -39.23
CA ARG A 53 5.91 5.29 -39.91
C ARG A 53 5.57 6.72 -39.52
N LEU A 54 6.54 7.62 -39.61
CA LEU A 54 6.32 9.04 -39.29
C LEU A 54 5.48 9.71 -40.39
N PRO A 55 4.41 10.44 -40.04
CA PRO A 55 3.59 11.14 -41.01
C PRO A 55 4.37 12.28 -41.68
N LYS A 56 4.17 12.45 -42.99
CA LYS A 56 4.81 13.51 -43.80
C LYS A 56 3.94 14.77 -43.96
N THR A 57 2.65 14.68 -43.63
CA THR A 57 1.67 15.78 -43.79
C THR A 57 1.20 16.30 -42.44
N VAL A 58 0.81 17.58 -42.38
CA VAL A 58 0.29 18.22 -41.16
C VAL A 58 -0.96 17.50 -40.62
N GLY A 59 -1.88 17.11 -41.52
CA GLY A 59 -3.06 16.32 -41.15
C GLY A 59 -2.72 14.92 -40.59
N GLY A 60 -1.66 14.29 -41.09
CA GLY A 60 -1.17 13.01 -40.58
C GLY A 60 -0.67 13.12 -39.13
N TRP A 61 0.00 14.21 -38.78
CA TRP A 61 0.45 14.49 -37.40
C TRP A 61 -0.71 14.64 -36.41
N TYR A 62 -1.82 15.26 -36.83
CA TYR A 62 -3.02 15.35 -36.00
C TYR A 62 -3.58 13.96 -35.65
N PHE A 63 -3.76 13.09 -36.65
CA PHE A 63 -4.26 11.73 -36.41
C PHE A 63 -3.28 10.88 -35.61
N TYR A 64 -1.97 11.07 -35.82
CA TYR A 64 -0.92 10.42 -35.05
C TYR A 64 -1.04 10.75 -33.55
N HIS A 65 -1.10 12.03 -33.19
CA HIS A 65 -1.24 12.45 -31.78
C HIS A 65 -2.59 12.03 -31.18
N LYS A 66 -3.68 12.12 -31.94
CA LYS A 66 -5.00 11.65 -31.49
C LYS A 66 -4.98 10.15 -31.17
N LYS A 67 -4.39 9.34 -32.06
CA LYS A 67 -4.27 7.89 -31.86
C LYS A 67 -3.34 7.57 -30.68
N LYS A 68 -2.20 8.27 -30.56
CA LYS A 68 -1.27 8.14 -29.44
C LYS A 68 -1.99 8.37 -28.11
N ASN A 69 -2.74 9.47 -27.97
CA ASN A 69 -3.47 9.79 -26.75
C ASN A 69 -4.50 8.71 -26.39
N TYR A 70 -5.23 8.19 -27.38
CA TYR A 70 -6.19 7.11 -27.15
C TYR A 70 -5.51 5.84 -26.63
N VAL A 71 -4.42 5.40 -27.27
CA VAL A 71 -3.68 4.19 -26.86
C VAL A 71 -3.06 4.37 -25.47
N MET A 72 -2.53 5.57 -25.17
CA MET A 72 -1.96 5.88 -23.86
C MET A 72 -2.99 5.84 -22.74
N ILE A 73 -4.15 6.49 -22.93
CA ILE A 73 -5.22 6.52 -21.92
C ILE A 73 -5.77 5.12 -21.69
N PHE A 74 -6.05 4.37 -22.77
CA PHE A 74 -6.57 3.01 -22.64
C PHE A 74 -5.58 2.07 -21.94
N GLY A 75 -4.29 2.14 -22.31
CA GLY A 75 -3.23 1.40 -21.65
C GLY A 75 -3.03 1.79 -20.19
N GLY A 76 -3.09 3.09 -19.89
CA GLY A 76 -3.05 3.63 -18.54
C GLY A 76 -4.20 3.10 -17.67
N CYS A 77 -5.45 3.22 -18.13
CA CYS A 77 -6.62 2.75 -17.39
C CYS A 77 -6.55 1.24 -17.11
N ARG A 78 -6.10 0.44 -18.08
CA ARG A 78 -5.93 -1.01 -17.90
C ARG A 78 -4.92 -1.33 -16.79
N GLU A 79 -3.78 -0.65 -16.78
CA GLU A 79 -2.74 -0.87 -15.76
C GLU A 79 -3.14 -0.28 -14.40
N ALA A 80 -3.91 0.81 -14.38
CA ALA A 80 -4.49 1.40 -13.18
C ALA A 80 -5.41 0.41 -12.45
N VAL A 81 -6.35 -0.24 -13.16
CA VAL A 81 -7.24 -1.25 -12.57
C VAL A 81 -6.42 -2.43 -12.02
N ARG A 82 -5.48 -2.94 -12.82
CA ARG A 82 -4.65 -4.08 -12.42
C ARG A 82 -3.81 -3.78 -11.18
N THR A 83 -3.19 -2.60 -11.12
CA THR A 83 -2.31 -2.20 -10.02
C THR A 83 -3.12 -1.81 -8.79
N GLY A 84 -4.24 -1.09 -8.97
CA GLY A 84 -5.15 -0.74 -7.87
C GLY A 84 -5.69 -1.97 -7.13
N ILE A 85 -6.13 -3.01 -7.86
CA ILE A 85 -6.58 -4.27 -7.23
C ILE A 85 -5.45 -4.94 -6.45
N LYS A 86 -4.24 -5.02 -7.03
CA LYS A 86 -3.07 -5.61 -6.35
C LYS A 86 -2.71 -4.87 -5.06
N TYR A 87 -2.69 -3.54 -5.11
CA TYR A 87 -2.37 -2.71 -3.93
C TYR A 87 -3.47 -2.82 -2.87
N SER A 88 -4.74 -2.72 -3.26
CA SER A 88 -5.88 -2.90 -2.35
C SER A 88 -5.83 -4.26 -1.65
N ALA A 89 -5.60 -5.34 -2.40
CA ALA A 89 -5.48 -6.69 -1.84
C ALA A 89 -4.30 -6.79 -0.86
N PHE A 90 -3.11 -6.29 -1.25
CA PHE A 90 -1.92 -6.33 -0.41
C PHE A 90 -2.10 -5.56 0.91
N VAL A 91 -2.64 -4.34 0.81
CA VAL A 91 -2.91 -3.47 1.97
C VAL A 91 -3.96 -4.12 2.88
N THR A 92 -5.04 -4.67 2.31
CA THR A 92 -6.07 -5.38 3.08
C THR A 92 -5.48 -6.59 3.81
N SER A 93 -4.63 -7.38 3.15
CA SER A 93 -3.94 -8.50 3.79
C SER A 93 -3.05 -8.04 4.94
N PHE A 94 -2.28 -6.96 4.78
CA PHE A 94 -1.43 -6.39 5.83
C PHE A 94 -2.22 -6.04 7.10
N PHE A 95 -3.24 -5.20 6.95
CA PHE A 95 -4.06 -4.77 8.09
C PHE A 95 -4.96 -5.89 8.62
N GLY A 96 -5.32 -6.88 7.79
CA GLY A 96 -6.00 -8.09 8.23
C GLY A 96 -5.14 -8.96 9.15
N PHE A 97 -3.85 -9.16 8.80
CA PHE A 97 -2.90 -9.86 9.67
C PHE A 97 -2.66 -9.08 10.97
N GLU A 98 -2.55 -7.76 10.91
CA GLU A 98 -2.42 -6.91 12.10
C GLU A 98 -3.63 -7.07 13.04
N ALA A 99 -4.85 -6.94 12.52
CA ALA A 99 -6.07 -7.09 13.31
C ALA A 99 -6.23 -8.50 13.89
N GLY A 100 -5.81 -9.54 13.15
CA GLY A 100 -5.79 -10.91 13.66
C GLY A 100 -4.82 -11.09 14.83
N LEU A 101 -3.62 -10.50 14.75
CA LEU A 101 -2.64 -10.53 15.85
C LEU A 101 -3.11 -9.75 17.07
N ASP A 102 -3.75 -8.59 16.86
CA ASP A 102 -4.33 -7.82 17.95
C ASP A 102 -5.46 -8.59 18.65
N TYR A 103 -6.30 -9.32 17.92
CA TYR A 103 -7.35 -10.16 18.49
C TYR A 103 -6.78 -11.31 19.33
N VAL A 104 -5.69 -11.94 18.88
CA VAL A 104 -5.06 -13.07 19.59
C VAL A 104 -4.30 -12.60 20.84
N ARG A 105 -3.61 -11.45 20.79
CA ARG A 105 -2.80 -10.97 21.92
C ARG A 105 -3.56 -10.05 22.87
N GLY A 106 -4.69 -9.48 22.46
CA GLY A 106 -5.46 -8.52 23.26
C GLY A 106 -4.74 -7.19 23.51
N THR A 107 -3.57 -6.95 22.89
CA THR A 107 -2.79 -5.71 22.99
C THR A 107 -2.59 -5.09 21.61
N THR A 108 -2.55 -3.76 21.54
CA THR A 108 -2.41 -2.99 20.29
C THR A 108 -1.07 -2.25 20.26
N ASP A 109 -0.01 -2.96 19.84
CA ASP A 109 1.38 -2.47 19.89
C ASP A 109 2.06 -2.41 18.52
N PHE A 110 3.12 -1.59 18.39
CA PHE A 110 3.99 -1.56 17.20
C PHE A 110 4.58 -2.94 16.85
N LEU A 111 4.73 -3.84 17.83
CA LEU A 111 5.23 -5.19 17.62
C LEU A 111 4.28 -6.01 16.74
N ASN A 112 2.96 -5.87 16.91
CA ASN A 112 1.98 -6.58 16.08
C ASN A 112 2.04 -6.08 14.62
N THR A 113 2.22 -4.77 14.43
CA THR A 113 2.45 -4.16 13.12
C THR A 113 3.76 -4.64 12.47
N THR A 114 4.81 -4.82 13.28
CA THR A 114 6.11 -5.28 12.79
C THR A 114 6.07 -6.77 12.41
N VAL A 115 5.43 -7.60 13.22
CA VAL A 115 5.26 -9.04 12.96
C VAL A 115 4.37 -9.26 11.74
N SER A 116 3.26 -8.53 11.59
CA SER A 116 2.41 -8.59 10.39
C SER A 116 3.17 -8.14 9.12
N GLY A 117 4.03 -7.13 9.21
CA GLY A 117 4.92 -6.75 8.10
C GLY A 117 5.95 -7.81 7.75
N LEU A 118 6.58 -8.43 8.75
CA LEU A 118 7.51 -9.53 8.56
C LEU A 118 6.83 -10.72 7.87
N THR A 119 5.66 -11.14 8.37
CA THR A 119 4.92 -12.28 7.81
C THR A 119 4.47 -12.00 6.39
N LEU A 120 3.86 -10.84 6.14
CA LEU A 120 3.36 -10.52 4.80
C LEU A 120 4.50 -10.38 3.78
N THR A 121 5.60 -9.72 4.13
CA THR A 121 6.75 -9.55 3.22
C THR A 121 7.45 -10.88 2.95
N TYR A 122 7.54 -11.76 3.96
CA TYR A 122 8.06 -13.11 3.79
C TYR A 122 7.17 -13.96 2.86
N LEU A 123 5.85 -13.93 3.07
CA LEU A 123 4.87 -14.65 2.25
C LEU A 123 4.89 -14.13 0.81
N TYR A 124 4.86 -12.81 0.62
CA TYR A 124 4.90 -12.18 -0.70
C TYR A 124 6.20 -12.51 -1.45
N GLY A 125 7.35 -12.45 -0.78
CA GLY A 125 8.64 -12.83 -1.37
C GLY A 125 8.71 -14.30 -1.75
N SER A 126 8.01 -15.18 -1.00
CA SER A 126 7.89 -16.60 -1.33
C SER A 126 6.99 -16.83 -2.53
N TYR A 127 5.84 -16.15 -2.58
CA TYR A 127 4.89 -16.21 -3.69
C TYR A 127 5.51 -15.74 -5.02
N MET A 128 6.32 -14.68 -4.98
CA MET A 128 7.04 -14.14 -6.13
C MET A 128 8.30 -14.95 -6.51
N LYS A 129 8.60 -16.06 -5.82
CA LYS A 129 9.77 -16.92 -6.07
C LYS A 129 11.10 -16.14 -6.15
N MET A 130 11.28 -15.15 -5.28
CA MET A 130 12.50 -14.33 -5.26
C MET A 130 13.74 -15.13 -4.86
N SER A 131 14.92 -14.73 -5.35
CA SER A 131 16.18 -15.35 -4.90
C SER A 131 16.43 -15.09 -3.41
N ARG A 132 17.23 -15.95 -2.76
CA ARG A 132 17.48 -15.87 -1.30
C ARG A 132 17.94 -14.47 -0.85
N VAL A 133 18.85 -13.85 -1.61
CA VAL A 133 19.37 -12.51 -1.32
C VAL A 133 18.33 -11.42 -1.56
N GLN A 134 17.53 -11.53 -2.64
CA GLN A 134 16.45 -10.58 -2.91
C GLN A 134 15.38 -10.64 -1.83
N LYS A 135 14.97 -11.85 -1.43
CA LYS A 135 13.99 -12.06 -0.35
C LYS A 135 14.50 -11.47 0.97
N ALA A 136 15.75 -11.73 1.35
CA ALA A 136 16.31 -11.17 2.59
C ALA A 136 16.34 -9.63 2.58
N LYS A 137 16.73 -9.00 1.47
CA LYS A 137 16.71 -7.54 1.32
C LYS A 137 15.29 -6.98 1.34
N PHE A 138 14.34 -7.66 0.68
CA PHE A 138 12.94 -7.27 0.63
C PHE A 138 12.30 -7.33 2.02
N VAL A 139 12.49 -8.44 2.74
CA VAL A 139 12.00 -8.61 4.11
C VAL A 139 12.63 -7.58 5.04
N LYS A 140 13.96 -7.38 5.00
CA LYS A 140 14.63 -6.38 5.86
C LYS A 140 14.06 -4.97 5.66
N LYS A 141 13.85 -4.55 4.41
CA LYS A 141 13.25 -3.24 4.10
C LYS A 141 11.80 -3.17 4.53
N GLY A 142 11.01 -4.19 4.22
CA GLY A 142 9.58 -4.24 4.53
C GLY A 142 9.31 -4.24 6.04
N THR A 143 10.06 -5.03 6.81
CA THR A 143 9.98 -5.04 8.28
C THR A 143 10.43 -3.71 8.88
N GLY A 144 11.48 -3.08 8.34
CA GLY A 144 11.93 -1.76 8.77
C GLY A 144 10.85 -0.68 8.57
N MET A 145 10.16 -0.70 7.43
CA MET A 145 9.03 0.18 7.16
C MET A 145 7.84 -0.10 8.09
N ALA A 146 7.52 -1.38 8.32
CA ALA A 146 6.43 -1.77 9.22
C ALA A 146 6.70 -1.34 10.68
N CYS A 147 7.95 -1.45 11.14
CA CYS A 147 8.36 -0.95 12.45
C CYS A 147 8.19 0.57 12.56
N ALA A 148 8.64 1.33 11.55
CA ALA A 148 8.46 2.78 11.52
C ALA A 148 6.96 3.17 11.53
N LEU A 149 6.12 2.46 10.78
CA LEU A 149 4.67 2.67 10.80
C LEU A 149 4.05 2.34 12.15
N GLY A 150 4.43 1.24 12.79
CA GLY A 150 3.95 0.88 14.13
C GLY A 150 4.32 1.93 15.17
N LEU A 151 5.56 2.42 15.17
CA LEU A 151 5.98 3.50 16.06
C LEU A 151 5.23 4.81 15.80
N MET A 152 4.94 5.13 14.54
CA MET A 152 4.14 6.29 14.16
C MET A 152 2.69 6.16 14.66
N GLN A 153 2.07 4.98 14.53
CA GLN A 153 0.74 4.71 15.08
C GLN A 153 0.71 4.85 16.60
N ASP A 154 1.74 4.32 17.28
CA ASP A 154 1.87 4.37 18.73
C ASP A 154 2.04 5.81 19.23
N PHE A 155 2.83 6.61 18.52
CA PHE A 155 2.97 8.05 18.79
C PHE A 155 1.66 8.82 18.62
N LEU A 156 0.85 8.49 17.60
CA LEU A 156 -0.46 9.09 17.40
C LEU A 156 -1.45 8.69 18.50
N ILE A 157 -1.38 7.47 19.03
CA ILE A 157 -2.18 7.04 20.18
C ILE A 157 -1.76 7.80 21.45
N TYR A 158 -0.45 7.96 21.67
CA TYR A 158 0.08 8.71 22.81
C TYR A 158 -0.37 10.17 22.82
N LYS A 159 -0.27 10.88 21.68
CA LYS A 159 -0.75 12.27 21.57
C LYS A 159 -2.24 12.44 21.89
N ARG A 160 -3.02 11.36 21.79
CA ARG A 160 -4.45 11.34 22.07
C ARG A 160 -4.78 10.96 23.51
N GLY A 161 -3.77 10.63 24.32
CA GLY A 161 -3.95 10.17 25.70
C GLY A 161 -4.35 8.70 25.82
N GLY A 162 -4.16 7.90 24.76
CA GLY A 162 -4.38 6.45 24.82
C GLY A 162 -3.32 5.76 25.67
N GLN A 163 -3.76 4.82 26.50
CA GLN A 163 -2.88 4.08 27.41
C GLN A 163 -2.46 2.76 26.76
N LYS A 164 -1.17 2.46 26.83
CA LYS A 164 -0.57 1.21 26.35
C LYS A 164 0.21 0.55 27.48
N TRP A 165 0.39 -0.76 27.41
CA TRP A 165 1.00 -1.53 28.50
C TRP A 165 2.40 -1.05 28.89
N TYR A 166 3.17 -0.49 27.95
CA TYR A 166 4.51 0.06 28.23
C TYR A 166 4.51 1.53 28.69
N TYR A 167 3.37 2.22 28.67
CA TYR A 167 3.26 3.57 29.28
C TYR A 167 3.02 3.48 30.80
N ASN A 168 2.38 2.42 31.27
CA ASN A 168 2.20 2.16 32.69
C ASN A 168 3.41 1.42 33.28
N TRP A 169 4.52 2.14 33.47
CA TRP A 169 5.66 1.63 34.25
C TRP A 169 5.29 1.39 35.74
N LYS A 170 4.25 2.05 36.24
CA LYS A 170 3.84 1.99 37.66
C LYS A 170 3.21 0.67 38.09
N ASP A 171 2.67 -0.13 37.15
CA ASP A 171 2.02 -1.42 37.45
C ASP A 171 3.01 -2.60 37.47
N LEU A 172 4.27 -2.39 37.08
CA LEU A 172 5.34 -3.39 37.08
C LEU A 172 6.18 -3.40 38.38
N ALA A 173 5.86 -2.51 39.33
CA ALA A 173 6.59 -2.31 40.59
C ALA A 173 5.82 -2.79 41.84
N LEU A 174 4.77 -3.59 41.66
CA LEU A 174 4.05 -4.32 42.72
C LEU A 174 4.13 -5.83 42.44
#